data_AF-A0A2S1FID8-F1
#
_entry.id   AF-A0A2S1FID8-F1
#
_cell.length_a   1.000
_cell.length_b   1.000
_cell.length_c   1.000
_cell.angle_alpha   90.00
_cell.angle_beta   90.00
_cell.angle_gamma   90.00
#
_symmetry.space_group_name_H-M   'P 1'
#
loop_
_entity.id
_entity.type
_entity.pdbx_description
1 polymer ?
#
loop_
_entity_poly.entity_id
_entity_poly.type
_entity_poly.pdbx_seq_one_letter_code
_entity_poly.pdbx_strand_id
1 'polypeptide(L)'
;MRTDLIKIFFLTIITIFCIVAFSIAIAQELDKRTLDAIARHRTMALAHESAAKCLESGRNDSVCEGELQTTCAGIGVGRFCGMKHEQ
;
A
#
# COMPACT_ATOMS: atom_id res chain seq x y z
N MET A 1 -24.75 -34.77 -33.27
CA MET A 1 -24.79 -33.35 -33.64
C MET A 1 -25.62 -32.50 -32.67
N ARG A 2 -26.93 -32.75 -32.48
CA ARG A 2 -27.78 -31.93 -31.58
C ARG A 2 -27.40 -32.03 -30.09
N THR A 3 -26.98 -33.21 -29.63
CA THR A 3 -26.54 -33.48 -28.25
C THR A 3 -25.17 -32.88 -27.94
N ASP A 4 -24.30 -32.79 -28.95
CA ASP A 4 -22.95 -32.24 -28.84
C ASP A 4 -23.00 -30.71 -28.74
N LEU A 5 -23.92 -30.09 -29.49
CA LEU A 5 -24.20 -28.66 -29.40
C LEU A 5 -24.73 -28.27 -28.01
N ILE A 6 -25.59 -29.10 -27.42
CA ILE A 6 -26.12 -28.90 -26.06
C ILE A 6 -24.99 -29.04 -25.03
N LYS A 7 -24.12 -30.06 -25.14
CA LYS A 7 -22.99 -30.25 -24.23
C LYS A 7 -21.97 -29.11 -24.31
N ILE A 8 -21.65 -28.64 -25.51
CA ILE A 8 -20.74 -27.50 -25.72
C ILE A 8 -21.35 -26.24 -25.11
N PHE A 9 -22.65 -26.01 -25.29
CA PHE A 9 -23.35 -24.87 -24.71
C PHE A 9 -23.36 -24.88 -23.17
N PHE A 10 -23.56 -26.05 -22.55
CA PHE A 10 -23.45 -26.16 -21.09
C PHE A 10 -22.01 -25.97 -20.60
N LEU A 11 -21.02 -26.52 -21.30
CA LEU A 11 -19.60 -26.36 -20.94
C LEU A 11 -19.16 -24.90 -21.01
N THR A 12 -19.61 -24.15 -22.02
CA THR A 12 -19.28 -22.72 -22.16
C THR A 12 -19.94 -21.88 -21.09
N ILE A 13 -21.21 -22.14 -20.74
CA ILE A 13 -21.89 -21.44 -19.65
C ILE A 13 -21.19 -21.67 -18.31
N ILE A 14 -20.83 -22.92 -18.00
CA ILE A 14 -20.11 -23.25 -16.76
C ILE A 14 -18.77 -22.51 -16.71
N THR A 15 -18.03 -22.50 -17.82
CA THR A 15 -16.72 -21.82 -17.90
C THR A 15 -16.87 -20.31 -17.74
N ILE A 16 -17.87 -19.69 -18.37
CA ILE A 16 -18.16 -18.26 -18.24
C ILE A 16 -18.55 -17.91 -16.79
N PHE A 17 -19.39 -18.73 -16.15
CA PHE A 17 -19.82 -18.51 -14.77
C PHE A 17 -18.64 -18.55 -13.78
N CYS A 18 -17.69 -19.47 -13.97
CA CYS A 18 -16.47 -19.54 -13.17
C CYS A 18 -15.58 -18.28 -13.31
N ILE A 19 -15.54 -17.66 -14.50
CA ILE A 19 -14.74 -16.45 -14.73
C ILE A 19 -15.36 -15.23 -14.01
N VAL A 20 -16.69 -15.12 -13.97
CA VAL A 20 -17.38 -13.98 -13.35
C VAL A 20 -17.26 -14.00 -11.81
N ALA A 21 -17.25 -15.18 -11.20
CA ALA A 21 -17.15 -15.32 -9.73
C ALA A 21 -15.81 -14.80 -9.15
N PHE A 22 -14.75 -14.68 -9.96
CA PHE A 22 -13.43 -14.26 -9.49
C PHE A 22 -13.25 -12.73 -9.40
N SER A 23 -14.22 -11.94 -9.87
CA SER A 23 -14.04 -10.48 -10.06
C SER A 23 -14.62 -9.60 -8.94
N ILE A 24 -15.11 -10.18 -7.84
CA ILE A 24 -15.64 -9.37 -6.73
C ILE A 24 -14.47 -8.95 -5.82
N ALA A 25 -13.73 -7.93 -6.24
CA ALA A 25 -12.86 -7.18 -5.34
C ALA A 25 -13.75 -6.36 -4.40
N ILE A 26 -13.98 -6.88 -3.18
CA ILE A 26 -14.73 -6.17 -2.15
C ILE A 26 -13.86 -4.99 -1.70
N ALA A 27 -14.26 -3.76 -2.05
CA ALA A 27 -13.67 -2.57 -1.46
C ALA A 27 -14.02 -2.57 0.04
N GLN A 28 -13.03 -2.85 0.89
CA GLN A 28 -13.21 -2.76 2.34
C GLN A 28 -13.40 -1.29 2.71
N GLU A 29 -14.49 -0.96 3.41
CA GLU A 29 -14.62 0.33 4.06
C GLU A 29 -13.61 0.36 5.22
N LEU A 30 -12.57 1.17 5.08
CA LEU A 30 -11.54 1.29 6.11
C LEU A 30 -12.10 2.08 7.28
N ASP A 31 -11.91 1.55 8.49
CA ASP A 31 -12.23 2.28 9.71
C ASP A 31 -11.26 3.47 9.89
N LYS A 32 -11.70 4.42 10.72
CA LYS A 32 -10.96 5.67 10.96
C LYS A 32 -9.52 5.43 11.46
N ARG A 33 -9.30 4.45 12.34
CA ARG A 33 -7.96 4.15 12.88
C ARG A 33 -7.04 3.67 11.75
N THR A 34 -7.56 2.83 10.85
CA THR A 34 -6.79 2.38 9.68
C THR A 34 -6.43 3.55 8.76
N LEU A 35 -7.36 4.47 8.52
CA LEU A 35 -7.09 5.68 7.74
C LEU A 35 -6.03 6.59 8.40
N ASP A 36 -6.12 6.80 9.71
CA ASP A 36 -5.16 7.61 10.47
C ASP A 36 -3.76 6.95 10.49
N ALA A 37 -3.71 5.61 10.56
CA ALA A 37 -2.46 4.87 10.44
C ALA A 37 -1.84 5.06 9.04
N ILE A 38 -2.63 4.94 7.97
CA ILE A 38 -2.16 5.16 6.59
C ILE A 38 -1.61 6.58 6.42
N ALA A 39 -2.31 7.59 6.92
CA ALA A 39 -1.85 8.98 6.82
C ALA A 39 -0.49 9.18 7.50
N ARG A 40 -0.31 8.62 8.70
CA ARG A 40 0.96 8.68 9.43
C ARG A 40 2.08 7.94 8.70
N HIS A 41 1.80 6.75 8.16
CA HIS A 41 2.78 5.96 7.39
C HIS A 41 3.21 6.68 6.10
N ARG A 42 2.28 7.34 5.42
CA ARG A 42 2.62 8.15 4.23
C ARG A 42 3.49 9.34 4.57
N THR A 43 3.20 10.02 5.67
CA THR A 43 4.03 11.15 6.13
C THR A 43 5.45 10.68 6.46
N MET A 44 5.59 9.52 7.11
CA MET A 44 6.88 8.89 7.38
C MET A 44 7.65 8.55 6.09
N ALA A 45 6.96 7.95 5.11
CA ALA A 45 7.56 7.62 3.82
C ALA A 45 8.10 8.87 3.09
N LEU A 46 7.36 9.99 3.13
CA LEU A 46 7.81 11.26 2.54
C LEU A 46 9.07 11.81 3.22
N ALA A 47 9.20 11.66 4.53
CA ALA A 47 10.42 12.06 5.25
C ALA A 47 11.63 11.25 4.79
N HIS A 48 11.49 9.93 4.67
CA HIS A 48 12.55 9.06 4.15
C HIS A 48 12.87 9.30 2.68
N GLU A 49 11.85 9.55 1.85
CA GLU A 49 12.05 9.91 0.44
C GLU A 49 12.83 11.22 0.30
N SER A 50 12.54 12.22 1.16
CA SER A 50 13.29 13.49 1.18
C SER A 50 14.75 13.28 1.58
N ALA A 51 15.02 12.39 2.54
CA ALA A 51 16.37 12.01 2.90
C ALA A 51 17.11 11.28 1.77
N ALA A 52 16.43 10.38 1.05
CA ALA A 52 16.98 9.72 -0.12
C ALA A 52 17.36 10.74 -1.22
N LYS A 53 16.47 11.70 -1.51
CA LYS A 53 16.74 12.80 -2.46
C LYS A 53 17.92 13.68 -2.01
N CYS A 54 18.07 13.92 -0.70
CA CYS A 54 19.23 14.60 -0.16
C CYS A 54 20.53 13.86 -0.50
N LEU A 55 20.55 12.53 -0.32
CA LEU A 55 21.71 11.69 -0.64
C LEU A 55 21.97 11.65 -2.16
N GLU A 56 20.92 11.54 -2.98
CA GLU A 56 21.01 11.59 -4.44
C GLU A 56 21.66 12.89 -4.95
N SER A 57 21.48 14.00 -4.22
CA SER A 57 22.12 15.28 -4.54
C SER A 57 23.62 15.35 -4.17
N GLY A 58 24.19 14.27 -3.63
CA GLY A 58 25.61 14.17 -3.26
C GLY A 58 25.97 14.88 -1.96
N ARG A 59 24.97 15.22 -1.13
CA ARG A 59 25.17 15.84 0.18
C ARG A 59 25.67 14.80 1.18
N ASN A 60 26.37 15.27 2.21
CA ASN A 60 26.90 14.39 3.25
C ASN A 60 25.79 13.75 4.08
N ASP A 61 25.95 12.47 4.40
CA ASP A 61 25.01 11.67 5.19
C ASP A 61 24.57 12.36 6.49
N SER A 62 25.49 12.99 7.22
CA SER A 62 25.16 13.67 8.49
C SER A 62 24.18 14.83 8.32
N VAL A 63 24.23 15.51 7.17
CA VAL A 63 23.32 16.60 6.84
C VAL A 63 21.94 16.04 6.48
N CYS A 64 21.91 15.00 5.65
CA CYS A 64 20.66 14.34 5.26
C CYS A 64 19.96 13.67 6.46
N GLU A 65 20.72 13.10 7.38
CA GLU A 65 20.18 12.50 8.60
C GLU A 65 19.63 13.57 9.56
N GLY A 66 20.29 14.73 9.68
CA GLY A 66 19.77 15.84 10.48
C GLY A 66 18.44 16.40 9.92
N GLU A 67 18.33 16.52 8.60
CA GLU A 67 17.09 16.92 7.93
C GLU A 67 15.99 15.88 8.10
N LEU A 68 16.34 14.59 7.99
CA LEU A 68 15.42 13.49 8.24
C LEU A 68 14.89 13.55 9.69
N GLN A 69 15.77 13.72 10.68
CA GLN A 69 15.37 13.81 12.09
C GLN A 69 14.43 15.00 12.34
N THR A 70 14.69 16.14 11.71
CA THR A 70 13.84 17.33 11.81
C THR A 70 12.47 17.10 11.17
N THR A 71 12.45 16.52 9.97
CA THR A 71 11.20 16.24 9.22
C THR A 71 10.37 15.15 9.90
N CYS A 72 11.02 14.21 10.57
CA CYS A 72 10.40 13.08 11.23
C CYS A 72 9.96 13.36 12.69
N ALA A 73 10.37 14.51 13.24
CA ALA A 73 10.03 14.92 14.59
C ALA A 73 8.51 15.06 14.76
N GLY A 74 7.96 14.43 15.81
CA GLY A 74 6.52 14.41 16.07
C GLY A 74 5.74 13.34 15.30
N ILE A 75 6.35 12.68 14.31
CA ILE A 75 5.79 11.51 13.61
C ILE A 75 6.36 10.22 14.22
N GLY A 76 7.67 10.23 14.47
CA GLY A 76 8.41 9.11 15.04
C GLY A 76 8.44 9.07 16.56
N VAL A 77 9.07 8.02 17.10
CA VAL A 77 9.22 7.80 18.54
C VAL A 77 10.53 8.43 19.04
N GLY A 78 10.41 9.55 19.73
CA GLY A 78 11.56 10.23 20.32
C GLY A 78 12.53 10.72 19.24
N ARG A 79 13.80 10.32 19.33
CA ARG A 79 14.83 10.67 18.32
C ARG A 79 14.86 9.73 17.12
N PHE A 80 14.06 8.68 17.12
CA PHE A 80 14.07 7.67 16.07
C PHE A 80 12.94 7.90 15.09
N CYS A 81 13.26 7.77 13.80
CA CYS A 81 12.29 7.88 12.72
C CYS A 81 11.53 6.56 12.48
N GLY A 82 10.94 6.03 13.56
CA GLY A 82 10.15 4.80 13.54
C GLY A 82 8.83 5.03 14.26
N MET A 83 7.75 4.41 13.78
CA MET A 83 6.42 4.51 14.38
C MET A 83 6.24 3.43 15.46
N LYS A 84 5.57 3.78 16.56
CA LYS A 84 5.04 2.76 17.48
C LYS A 84 3.95 1.98 16.75
N HIS A 85 3.97 0.65 16.90
CA HIS A 85 2.78 -0.14 16.59
C HIS A 85 1.71 0.22 17.62
N GLU A 86 0.79 1.08 17.22
CA GLU A 86 -0.43 1.29 17.99
C GLU A 86 -1.27 0.03 17.84
N GLN A 87 -1.41 -0.74 18.93
CA GLN A 87 -2.33 -1.87 19.05
C GLN A 87 -3.71 -1.40 19.48
#